data_AF-A0A977L0A2-F1
#
_entry.id   AF-A0A977L0A2-F1
#
_cell.length_a   1.000
_cell.length_b   1.000
_cell.length_c   1.000
_cell.angle_alpha   90.00
_cell.angle_beta   90.00
_cell.angle_gamma   90.00
#
_symmetry.space_group_name_H-M   'P 1'
#
loop_
_entity.id
_entity.type
_entity.pdbx_description
1 polymer ?
#
loop_
_entity_poly.entity_id
_entity_poly.type
_entity_poly.pdbx_seq_one_letter_code
_entity_poly.pdbx_strand_id
1 'polypeptide(L)'
;MPRGGKRPGSGNRFKWHHGKTVTIRVPIALVDRIIEIAQGLDRGLSFIEKGEEPKTATIDCGTQSKVIDMSGVSITVISGQMGVKLSDLVRKGYKIEPKSLNDVVLTALTKEW
;
A
#
# COMPACT_ATOMS: atom_id res chain seq x y z
N MET A 1 -17.34 8.85 54.39
CA MET A 1 -17.70 7.81 53.40
C MET A 1 -16.44 7.34 52.70
N PRO A 2 -16.12 6.04 52.65
CA PRO A 2 -14.96 5.56 51.90
C PRO A 2 -15.24 5.63 50.39
N ARG A 3 -14.37 6.32 49.65
CA ARG A 3 -14.42 6.37 48.17
C ARG A 3 -13.95 5.03 47.64
N GLY A 4 -14.78 4.37 46.82
CA GLY A 4 -14.52 3.03 46.29
C GLY A 4 -13.13 2.90 45.67
N GLY A 5 -12.35 1.92 46.12
CA GLY A 5 -11.02 1.63 45.62
C GLY A 5 -11.06 1.01 44.22
N LYS A 6 -10.07 1.38 43.39
CA LYS A 6 -9.82 0.80 42.06
C LYS A 6 -9.65 -0.71 42.18
N ARG A 7 -10.60 -1.49 41.65
CA ARG A 7 -10.47 -2.95 41.60
C ARG A 7 -9.56 -3.34 40.44
N PRO A 8 -8.55 -4.20 40.63
CA PRO A 8 -7.77 -4.73 39.51
C PRO A 8 -8.74 -5.50 38.58
N GLY A 9 -8.78 -5.10 37.30
CA GLY A 9 -9.73 -5.65 36.31
C GLY A 9 -11.06 -4.90 36.17
N SER A 10 -11.30 -3.78 36.88
CA SER A 10 -12.52 -2.96 36.73
C SER A 10 -12.55 -2.01 35.52
N GLY A 11 -11.65 -2.20 34.55
CA GLY A 11 -11.71 -1.51 33.27
C GLY A 11 -12.55 -2.33 32.30
N ASN A 12 -13.58 -1.73 31.69
CA ASN A 12 -14.27 -2.36 30.57
C ASN A 12 -13.23 -2.62 29.46
N ARG A 13 -13.22 -3.83 28.87
CA ARG A 13 -12.32 -4.09 27.74
C ARG A 13 -12.63 -3.09 26.64
N PHE A 14 -11.60 -2.54 26.01
CA PHE A 14 -11.80 -1.67 24.86
C PHE A 14 -12.59 -2.47 23.81
N LYS A 15 -13.69 -1.89 23.32
CA LYS A 15 -14.51 -2.51 22.26
C LYS A 15 -13.74 -2.65 20.94
N TRP A 16 -12.69 -1.85 20.78
CA TRP A 16 -11.80 -1.81 19.64
C TRP A 16 -10.49 -2.52 19.99
N HIS A 17 -10.03 -3.42 19.10
CA HIS A 17 -8.77 -4.14 19.25
C HIS A 17 -7.55 -3.21 19.32
N HIS A 18 -7.58 -2.08 18.62
CA HIS A 18 -6.47 -1.11 18.59
C HIS A 18 -6.55 -0.02 19.68
N GLY A 19 -7.51 -0.15 20.60
CA GLY A 19 -7.51 0.48 21.93
C GLY A 19 -7.83 1.98 22.00
N LYS A 20 -7.26 2.83 21.13
CA LYS A 20 -7.42 4.30 21.21
C LYS A 20 -8.39 4.81 20.14
N THR A 21 -9.40 5.56 20.57
CA THR A 21 -10.38 6.23 19.69
C THR A 21 -10.52 7.70 20.04
N VAL A 22 -10.78 8.54 19.04
CA VAL A 22 -11.07 9.98 19.21
C VAL A 22 -12.38 10.30 18.51
N THR A 23 -13.19 11.18 19.11
CA THR A 23 -14.46 11.61 18.53
C THR A 23 -14.23 12.70 17.48
N ILE A 24 -14.80 12.52 16.29
CA ILE A 24 -14.80 13.50 15.20
C ILE A 24 -16.23 13.88 14.83
N ARG A 25 -16.44 15.06 14.25
CA ARG A 25 -17.72 15.46 13.67
C ARG A 25 -17.66 15.28 12.15
N VAL A 26 -18.63 14.57 11.60
CA VAL A 26 -18.70 14.25 10.17
C VAL A 26 -20.15 14.37 9.68
N PRO A 27 -20.36 14.68 8.39
CA PRO A 27 -21.68 14.62 7.76
C PRO A 27 -22.34 13.25 7.94
N ILE A 28 -23.66 13.24 8.15
CA ILE A 28 -24.44 12.00 8.37
C ILE A 28 -24.26 11.00 7.22
N ALA A 29 -24.16 11.50 5.99
CA ALA A 29 -23.96 10.67 4.79
C ALA A 29 -22.69 9.82 4.80
N LEU A 30 -21.68 10.15 5.64
CA LEU A 30 -20.41 9.41 5.71
C LEU A 30 -20.36 8.41 6.86
N VAL A 31 -21.36 8.40 7.75
CA VAL A 31 -21.33 7.63 9.00
C VAL A 31 -21.16 6.13 8.73
N ASP A 32 -22.00 5.58 7.86
CA ASP A 32 -22.01 4.14 7.58
C ASP A 32 -20.66 3.69 6.99
N ARG A 33 -20.13 4.48 6.05
CA ARG A 33 -18.85 4.16 5.39
C ARG A 33 -17.66 4.23 6.34
N ILE A 34 -17.64 5.22 7.24
CA ILE A 34 -16.57 5.36 8.24
C ILE A 34 -16.61 4.19 9.23
N ILE A 35 -17.81 3.74 9.64
CA ILE A 35 -17.98 2.61 10.53
C ILE A 35 -17.44 1.32 9.87
N GLU A 36 -17.78 1.07 8.60
CA GLU A 36 -17.27 -0.08 7.84
C GLU A 36 -15.74 -0.10 7.79
N ILE A 37 -15.12 1.03 7.43
CA ILE A 37 -13.66 1.16 7.34
C ILE A 37 -13.03 0.96 8.71
N ALA A 38 -13.57 1.60 9.75
CA ALA A 38 -13.06 1.47 11.10
C ALA A 38 -13.09 0.00 11.57
N GLN A 39 -14.20 -0.71 11.35
CA GLN A 39 -14.33 -2.14 11.70
C GLN A 39 -13.35 -3.01 10.92
N GLY A 40 -13.10 -2.71 9.64
CA GLY A 40 -12.13 -3.44 8.84
C GLY A 40 -10.70 -3.25 9.35
N LEU A 41 -10.32 -2.01 9.64
CA LEU A 41 -9.02 -1.69 10.23
C LEU A 41 -8.84 -2.38 11.59
N ASP A 42 -9.90 -2.41 12.40
CA ASP A 42 -9.83 -3.05 13.71
C ASP A 42 -9.65 -4.57 13.66
N ARG A 43 -10.09 -5.19 12.56
CA ARG A 43 -9.88 -6.62 12.25
C ARG A 43 -8.55 -6.89 11.54
N GLY A 44 -7.73 -5.86 11.29
CA GLY A 44 -6.44 -5.98 10.61
C GLY A 44 -6.52 -5.99 9.08
N LEU A 45 -7.64 -5.55 8.49
CA LEU A 45 -7.73 -5.36 7.04
C LEU A 45 -7.01 -4.08 6.63
N SER A 46 -6.08 -4.20 5.69
CA SER A 46 -5.47 -3.05 5.02
C SER A 46 -6.32 -2.64 3.81
N PHE A 47 -6.97 -1.48 3.90
CA PHE A 47 -7.62 -0.86 2.75
C PHE A 47 -6.55 -0.19 1.88
N ILE A 48 -5.89 -0.97 1.04
CA ILE A 48 -5.14 -0.43 -0.09
C ILE A 48 -6.19 -0.10 -1.15
N GLU A 49 -6.62 1.17 -1.21
CA GLU A 49 -7.43 1.63 -2.33
C GLU A 49 -6.61 1.45 -3.61
N LYS A 50 -6.96 0.42 -4.39
CA LYS A 50 -6.56 0.31 -5.78
C LYS A 50 -7.34 1.35 -6.56
N GLY A 51 -6.78 2.55 -6.66
CA GLY A 51 -7.16 3.55 -7.66
C GLY A 51 -7.95 4.73 -7.09
N GLU A 52 -7.23 5.80 -6.77
CA GLU A 52 -7.26 7.05 -7.54
C GLU A 52 -6.10 7.92 -7.03
N GLU A 53 -5.32 8.47 -7.95
CA GLU A 53 -4.18 9.32 -7.59
C GLU A 53 -4.64 10.61 -6.91
N PRO A 54 -4.13 10.96 -5.70
CA PRO A 54 -4.25 12.31 -5.21
C PRO A 54 -3.23 13.18 -5.94
N LYS A 55 -3.69 13.89 -6.97
CA LYS A 55 -3.05 15.14 -7.35
C LYS A 55 -3.08 16.05 -6.12
N THR A 56 -1.90 16.41 -5.63
CA THR A 56 -1.63 17.41 -4.58
C THR A 56 -2.15 17.08 -3.17
N ALA A 57 -1.28 16.46 -2.36
CA ALA A 57 -0.79 17.05 -1.11
C ALA A 57 0.29 16.14 -0.53
N THR A 58 1.51 16.68 -0.46
CA THR A 58 2.66 16.09 0.22
C THR A 58 2.34 15.77 1.68
N ILE A 59 2.20 14.48 2.00
CA ILE A 59 2.48 13.95 3.33
C ILE A 59 3.37 12.73 3.11
N ASP A 60 4.67 12.98 3.10
CA ASP A 60 5.69 11.94 3.17
C ASP A 60 5.60 11.25 4.53
N CYS A 61 5.13 10.01 4.54
CA CYS A 61 5.24 9.11 5.68
C CYS A 61 5.74 7.74 5.20
N GLY A 62 7.06 7.57 5.23
CA GLY A 62 7.74 6.30 5.50
C GLY A 62 7.59 5.18 4.46
N THR A 63 8.39 5.28 3.40
CA THR A 63 9.03 4.16 2.66
C THR A 63 8.31 2.81 2.69
N GLN A 64 7.22 2.68 1.94
CA GLN A 64 6.90 1.37 1.38
C GLN A 64 8.08 1.00 0.47
N SER A 65 8.92 0.07 0.92
CA SER A 65 9.99 -0.47 0.10
C SER A 65 9.34 -0.96 -1.20
N LYS A 66 9.70 -0.31 -2.33
CA LYS A 66 9.32 -0.79 -3.66
C LYS A 66 10.11 -2.07 -3.90
N VAL A 67 9.65 -3.18 -3.33
CA VAL A 67 10.22 -4.50 -3.56
C VAL A 67 9.84 -4.90 -4.98
N ILE A 68 10.83 -4.97 -5.85
CA ILE A 68 10.66 -5.44 -7.22
C ILE A 68 10.97 -6.94 -7.20
N ASP A 69 9.98 -7.78 -7.50
CA ASP A 69 10.18 -9.22 -7.63
C ASP A 69 10.96 -9.56 -8.92
N MET A 70 12.27 -9.79 -8.78
CA MET A 70 13.14 -10.14 -9.90
C MET A 70 13.20 -11.65 -10.19
N SER A 71 12.34 -12.46 -9.56
CA SER A 71 12.31 -13.91 -9.81
C SER A 71 12.18 -14.19 -11.30
N GLY A 72 12.92 -15.15 -11.86
CA GLY A 72 12.79 -15.53 -13.28
C GLY A 72 13.18 -14.45 -14.32
N VAL A 73 13.77 -13.33 -13.89
CA VAL A 73 14.35 -12.33 -14.79
C VAL A 73 15.85 -12.58 -14.91
N SER A 74 16.38 -12.58 -16.14
CA SER A 74 17.81 -12.82 -16.34
C SER A 74 18.63 -11.61 -15.89
N ILE A 75 19.62 -11.85 -15.02
CA ILE A 75 20.55 -10.82 -14.54
C ILE A 75 21.87 -11.02 -15.27
N THR A 76 22.35 -9.96 -15.91
CA THR A 76 23.62 -9.91 -16.65
C THR A 76 24.57 -8.90 -16.01
N VAL A 77 25.87 -9.03 -16.23
CA VAL A 77 26.84 -8.03 -15.75
C VAL A 77 27.30 -7.18 -16.93
N ILE A 78 27.00 -5.89 -16.90
CA ILE A 78 27.36 -4.91 -17.93
C ILE A 78 28.28 -3.89 -17.26
N SER A 79 29.52 -3.77 -17.75
CA SER A 79 30.51 -2.82 -17.22
C SER A 79 30.72 -2.90 -15.70
N GLY A 80 30.67 -4.11 -15.14
CA GLY A 80 30.82 -4.35 -13.70
C GLY A 80 29.57 -4.08 -12.86
N GLN A 81 28.46 -3.71 -13.48
CA GLN A 81 27.17 -3.51 -12.81
C GLN A 81 26.18 -4.61 -13.19
N MET A 82 25.29 -4.98 -12.25
CA MET A 82 24.18 -5.89 -12.56
C MET A 82 23.15 -5.15 -13.41
N GLY A 83 22.92 -5.66 -14.62
CA GLY A 83 21.97 -5.15 -15.61
C GLY A 83 20.92 -6.20 -15.93
N VAL A 84 19.73 -5.72 -16.27
CA VAL A 84 18.58 -6.54 -16.61
C VAL A 84 18.04 -6.08 -17.95
N LYS A 85 17.64 -7.03 -18.81
CA LYS A 85 17.02 -6.69 -20.08
C LYS A 85 15.60 -6.18 -19.86
N LEU A 86 15.29 -5.02 -20.43
CA LEU A 86 13.96 -4.42 -20.37
C LEU A 86 12.87 -5.31 -21.00
N SER A 87 13.24 -6.10 -22.01
CA SER A 87 12.36 -7.11 -22.63
C SER A 87 11.81 -8.11 -21.60
N ASP A 88 12.66 -8.56 -20.68
CA ASP A 88 12.31 -9.58 -19.70
C ASP A 88 11.37 -9.00 -18.63
N LEU A 89 11.58 -7.73 -18.28
CA LEU A 89 10.68 -6.98 -17.40
C LEU A 89 9.30 -6.80 -18.03
N VAL A 90 9.22 -6.44 -19.31
CA VAL A 90 7.93 -6.30 -20.02
C VAL A 90 7.22 -7.66 -20.13
N ARG A 91 7.94 -8.75 -20.44
CA ARG A 91 7.37 -10.12 -20.49
C ARG A 91 6.77 -10.55 -19.14
N LYS A 92 7.35 -10.09 -18.03
CA LYS A 92 6.83 -10.28 -16.67
C LYS A 92 5.65 -9.37 -16.30
N GLY A 93 5.28 -8.43 -17.18
CA GLY A 93 4.18 -7.50 -16.95
C GLY A 93 4.56 -6.25 -16.16
N TYR A 94 5.86 -5.93 -16.03
CA TYR A 94 6.28 -4.67 -15.43
C TYR A 94 5.99 -3.49 -16.36
N LYS A 95 5.45 -2.41 -15.79
CA LYS A 95 5.25 -1.13 -16.48
C LYS A 95 6.55 -0.32 -16.42
N ILE A 96 7.10 0.02 -17.58
CA ILE A 96 8.30 0.85 -17.68
C ILE A 96 7.90 2.29 -18.02
N GLU A 97 8.54 3.26 -17.37
CA GLU A 97 8.40 4.68 -17.67
C GLU A 97 9.78 5.25 -18.02
N PRO A 98 9.90 6.21 -18.96
CA PRO A 98 8.82 6.88 -19.71
C PRO A 98 8.19 6.01 -20.81
N LYS A 99 6.96 6.36 -21.22
CA LYS A 99 6.18 5.60 -22.22
C LYS A 99 6.93 5.38 -23.54
N SER A 100 7.71 6.38 -23.97
CA SER A 100 8.54 6.30 -25.18
C SER A 100 9.50 5.10 -25.16
N LEU A 101 10.07 4.79 -23.99
CA LEU A 101 10.98 3.66 -23.83
C LEU A 101 10.22 2.33 -23.80
N ASN A 102 9.03 2.30 -23.20
CA ASN A 102 8.16 1.13 -23.22
C ASN A 102 7.74 0.76 -24.65
N ASP A 103 7.37 1.75 -25.47
CA ASP A 103 6.95 1.54 -26.86
C ASP A 103 8.09 0.96 -27.72
N VAL A 104 9.32 1.45 -27.53
CA VAL A 104 10.51 0.91 -28.21
C VAL A 104 10.74 -0.55 -27.84
N VAL A 105 10.62 -0.89 -26.56
CA VAL A 105 10.81 -2.28 -26.08
C VAL A 105 9.70 -3.20 -26.60
N LEU A 106 8.44 -2.75 -26.62
CA LEU A 106 7.33 -3.49 -27.21
C LEU A 106 7.50 -3.72 -28.72
N THR A 107 8.02 -2.71 -29.43
CA THR A 107 8.34 -2.82 -30.86
C THR A 107 9.49 -3.80 -31.11
N ALA A 108 10.48 -3.85 -30.22
CA ALA A 108 11.57 -4.82 -30.30
C ALA A 108 11.08 -6.27 -30.04
N LEU A 109 10.19 -6.45 -29.07
CA LEU A 109 9.59 -7.76 -28.75
C LEU A 109 8.74 -8.33 -29.89
N THR A 110 8.02 -7.48 -30.62
CA THR A 110 7.16 -7.91 -31.74
C THR A 110 7.94 -8.30 -32.98
N LYS A 111 9.21 -7.88 -33.10
CA LYS A 111 10.12 -8.28 -34.21
C LYS A 111 10.83 -9.62 -33.98
N GLU A 112 10.72 -10.22 -32.81
CA GLU A 112 11.34 -11.51 -32.48
C GLU A 112 10.45 -12.73 -32.83
N TRP A 113 9.28 -12.51 -33.44
CA TRP A 113 8.37 -13.53 -33.98
C TRP A 113 8.39 -13.52 -35.50
#